data_AF-A0A3P5XQ21-F1
#
_entry.id   AF-A0A3P5XQ21-F1
#
_cell.length_a   1.000
_cell.length_b   1.000
_cell.length_c   1.000
_cell.angle_alpha   90.00
_cell.angle_beta   90.00
_cell.angle_gamma   90.00
#
_symmetry.space_group_name_H-M   'P 1'
#
loop_
_entity.id
_entity.type
_entity.pdbx_description
1 polymer ?
#
loop_
_entity_poly.entity_id
_entity_poly.type
_entity_poly.pdbx_seq_one_letter_code
_entity_poly.pdbx_strand_id
1 'polypeptide(L)' 'MGMVSLRLNSAEEELFRSYAIHTGKTLSELFKTALAEQIEDQLDYETGIKALAHFKENPIKYSIDDVIKELEDEL' A
#
# COMPACT_ATOMS: atom_id res chain seq x y z
N MET A 1 22.60 -9.42 2.01
CA MET A 1 22.10 -8.58 3.12
C MET A 1 22.71 -7.20 2.98
N GLY A 2 21.86 -6.17 2.93
CA GLY A 2 22.30 -4.77 3.00
C GLY A 2 22.13 -4.23 4.42
N MET A 3 22.93 -3.24 4.79
CA MET A 3 22.82 -2.53 6.07
C MET A 3 22.28 -1.13 5.80
N VAL A 4 21.26 -0.71 6.56
CA VAL A 4 20.73 0.66 6.53
C VAL A 4 21.04 1.30 7.88
N SER A 5 21.76 2.42 7.84
CA SER A 5 22.07 3.23 9.02
C SER A 5 21.25 4.51 8.99
N LEU A 6 20.46 4.73 10.03
CA LEU A 6 19.63 5.92 10.19
C LEU A 6 20.14 6.71 11.39
N ARG A 7 20.31 8.03 11.22
CA ARG A 7 20.57 8.93 12.34
C ARG A 7 19.23 9.35 12.93
N LEU A 8 19.09 9.15 14.24
CA LEU A 8 17.92 9.57 14.99
C LEU A 8 18.33 10.62 16.01
N ASN A 9 17.42 11.53 16.32
CA ASN A 9 17.50 12.30 17.56
C ASN A 9 16.99 11.45 18.74
N SER A 10 17.20 11.93 19.97
CA SER A 10 16.86 11.17 21.17
C SER A 10 15.36 10.85 21.29
N ALA A 11 14.48 11.76 20.87
CA ALA A 11 13.04 11.56 20.93
C ALA A 11 12.55 10.53 19.90
N GLU A 12 13.11 10.58 18.68
CA GLU A 12 12.84 9.58 17.64
C GLU A 12 13.29 8.19 18.09
N GLU A 13 14.49 8.09 18.67
CA GLU A 13 15.01 6.81 19.15
C GLU A 13 14.13 6.23 20.26
N GLU A 14 13.72 7.04 21.23
CA GLU A 14 12.83 6.62 22.31
C GLU A 14 11.48 6.14 21.75
N LEU A 15 10.87 6.93 20.86
CA LEU A 15 9.59 6.61 20.25
C LEU A 15 9.64 5.30 19.46
N PHE A 16 10.62 5.16 18.57
CA PHE A 16 10.72 4.01 17.67
C PHE A 16 11.00 2.73 18.46
N ARG A 17 11.90 2.79 19.45
CA ARG A 17 12.19 1.64 20.32
C ARG A 17 10.98 1.26 21.17
N SER A 18 10.28 2.23 21.74
CA SER A 18 9.08 1.96 22.54
C SER A 18 7.98 1.30 21.72
N TYR A 19 7.78 1.75 20.48
CA TYR A 19 6.83 1.15 19.56
C TYR A 19 7.23 -0.28 19.14
N ALA A 20 8.51 -0.52 18.88
CA ALA A 20 9.05 -1.86 18.62
C ALA A 20 8.77 -2.82 19.78
N ILE A 21 9.02 -2.38 21.02
CA ILE A 21 8.73 -3.17 22.23
C ILE A 21 7.22 -3.45 22.33
N HIS A 22 6.38 -2.43 22.14
CA HIS A 22 4.92 -2.57 22.26
C HIS A 22 4.33 -3.53 21.22
N THR A 23 4.86 -3.51 20.00
CA THR A 23 4.40 -4.36 18.89
C THR A 23 5.03 -5.75 18.87
N GLY A 24 6.08 -5.99 19.67
CA GLY A 24 6.87 -7.22 19.65
C GLY A 24 7.67 -7.41 18.35
N LYS A 25 7.79 -6.38 17.52
CA LYS A 25 8.51 -6.40 16.24
C LYS A 25 9.86 -5.71 16.37
N THR A 26 10.83 -6.13 15.58
CA THR A 26 12.10 -5.42 15.45
C THR A 26 11.92 -4.13 14.65
N LEU A 27 12.80 -3.14 14.88
CA LEU A 27 12.84 -1.92 14.07
C LEU A 27 13.02 -2.23 12.57
N SER A 28 13.82 -3.26 12.23
CA SER A 28 14.02 -3.66 10.83
C SER A 28 12.74 -4.16 10.18
N GLU A 29 11.91 -4.94 10.90
CA GLU A 29 10.62 -5.38 10.39
C GLU A 29 9.69 -4.20 10.18
N LEU A 30 9.59 -3.31 11.17
CA LEU A 30 8.76 -2.11 11.08
C LEU A 30 9.17 -1.19 9.92
N PHE A 31 10.47 -0.95 9.74
CA PHE A 31 10.96 -0.14 8.62
C PHE A 31 10.70 -0.79 7.25
N LYS A 32 10.87 -2.11 7.14
CA LYS A 32 10.57 -2.82 5.89
C LYS A 32 9.08 -2.77 5.55
N THR A 33 8.21 -2.97 6.54
CA THR A 33 6.76 -2.89 6.35
C THR A 33 6.35 -1.49 5.95
N ALA A 34 6.76 -0.46 6.69
CA ALA A 34 6.40 0.92 6.38
C ALA A 34 6.90 1.36 4.99
N LEU A 35 8.11 0.94 4.59
CA LEU A 35 8.63 1.24 3.26
C LEU A 35 7.85 0.52 2.16
N ALA A 36 7.46 -0.74 2.37
CA ALA A 36 6.66 -1.49 1.41
C ALA A 36 5.27 -0.86 1.24
N GLU A 37 4.60 -0.54 2.35
CA GLU A 37 3.29 0.13 2.37
C GLU A 37 3.35 1.48 1.64
N GLN A 38 4.38 2.29 1.89
CA GLN A 38 4.54 3.57 1.20
C GLN A 38 4.75 3.42 -0.32
N ILE A 39 5.45 2.37 -0.75
CA ILE A 39 5.63 2.07 -2.18
C ILE A 39 4.30 1.64 -2.80
N GLU A 40 3.56 0.74 -2.12
CA GLU A 40 2.25 0.27 -2.58
C GLU A 40 1.24 1.41 -2.67
N ASP A 41 1.13 2.25 -1.64
CA ASP A 41 0.23 3.42 -1.62
C ASP A 41 0.46 4.34 -2.84
N GLN A 42 1.72 4.57 -3.21
CA GLN A 42 2.07 5.40 -4.36
C GLN A 42 1.66 4.73 -5.68
N LEU A 43 1.92 3.43 -5.83
CA LEU A 43 1.56 2.67 -7.03
C LEU A 43 0.03 2.58 -7.20
N ASP A 44 -0.69 2.34 -6.10
CA ASP A 44 -2.14 2.26 -6.06
C ASP A 44 -2.76 3.61 -6.40
N TYR A 45 -2.24 4.70 -5.83
CA TYR A 45 -2.68 6.04 -6.17
C TYR A 45 -2.51 6.35 -7.65
N GLU A 46 -1.32 6.09 -8.22
CA GLU A 46 -1.07 6.34 -9.64
C GLU A 46 -1.98 5.49 -10.55
N THR A 47 -2.17 4.23 -10.19
CA THR A 47 -3.05 3.30 -10.92
C THR A 47 -4.50 3.76 -10.87
N GLY A 48 -4.97 4.16 -9.68
CA GLY A 48 -6.33 4.68 -9.48
C GLY A 48 -6.58 5.96 -10.28
N ILE A 49 -5.62 6.90 -10.31
CA ILE A 49 -5.74 8.13 -11.11
C ILE A 49 -5.83 7.81 -12.61
N LYS A 50 -5.03 6.87 -13.11
CA LYS A 50 -5.09 6.43 -14.52
C LYS A 50 -6.43 5.78 -14.85
N ALA A 51 -6.91 4.89 -13.98
CA ALA A 51 -8.21 4.24 -14.16
C ALA A 51 -9.36 5.25 -14.17
N LEU A 52 -9.31 6.25 -13.27
CA LEU A 52 -10.30 7.32 -13.23
C LEU A 52 -10.26 8.19 -14.50
N ALA A 53 -9.08 8.51 -15.02
CA ALA A 53 -8.95 9.26 -16.26
C ALA A 53 -9.55 8.48 -17.45
N HIS A 54 -9.20 7.21 -17.58
CA HIS A 54 -9.75 6.33 -18.62
C HIS A 54 -11.29 6.21 -18.54
N PHE A 55 -11.83 6.04 -17.33
CA PHE A 55 -13.28 6.04 -17.13
C PHE A 55 -13.93 7.39 -17.48
N LYS A 56 -13.28 8.52 -17.19
CA LYS A 56 -13.80 9.84 -17.58
C LYS A 56 -13.82 10.05 -19.09
N GLU A 57 -12.85 9.50 -19.80
CA GLU A 57 -12.80 9.51 -21.27
C GLU A 57 -13.90 8.62 -21.87
N ASN A 58 -14.20 7.48 -21.24
CA ASN A 58 -15.23 6.55 -21.69
C ASN A 58 -16.02 5.95 -20.50
N PRO A 59 -17.09 6.63 -20.02
CA PRO A 59 -17.75 6.29 -18.77
C PRO A 59 -18.78 5.16 -18.91
N ILE A 60 -18.33 3.99 -19.39
CA ILE A 60 -19.15 2.79 -19.49
C ILE A 60 -19.40 2.24 -18.09
N LYS A 61 -20.65 1.91 -17.80
CA LYS A 61 -21.08 1.29 -16.55
C LYS A 61 -21.81 0.00 -16.88
N TYR A 62 -21.55 -1.03 -16.11
CA TYR A 62 -22.22 -2.32 -16.19
C TYR A 62 -23.12 -2.48 -14.97
N SER A 63 -24.28 -3.10 -15.16
CA SER A 63 -25.07 -3.55 -14.02
C SER A 63 -24.41 -4.75 -13.35
N ILE A 64 -24.76 -5.03 -12.10
CA ILE A 64 -24.25 -6.23 -11.41
C ILE A 64 -24.64 -7.51 -12.19
N ASP A 65 -25.83 -7.53 -12.80
CA ASP A 65 -26.33 -8.68 -13.58
C ASP A 65 -25.49 -8.91 -14.84
N ASP A 66 -25.08 -7.83 -15.53
CA ASP A 66 -24.21 -7.91 -16.71
C ASP A 66 -22.84 -8.52 -16.35
N VAL A 67 -22.27 -8.07 -15.23
CA VAL A 67 -20.95 -8.54 -14.76
C VAL A 67 -21.00 -10.00 -14.30
N ILE A 68 -22.05 -10.39 -13.56
CA ILE A 68 -22.24 -11.78 -13.13
C ILE A 68 -22.33 -12.70 -14.35
N LYS A 69 -23.13 -12.31 -15.34
CA LYS A 69 -23.28 -13.08 -16.57
C LYS A 69 -21.96 -13.25 -17.32
N GLU A 70 -21.17 -12.19 -17.44
CA GLU A 70 -19.85 -12.24 -18.09
C GLU A 70 -18.89 -13.20 -17.36
N LEU A 71 -18.83 -13.14 -16.02
CA LEU A 71 -17.95 -14.00 -15.22
C LEU A 71 -18.38 -15.46 -15.19
N GLU A 72 -19.69 -15.73 -15.22
CA GLU A 72 -20.25 -17.10 -15.28
C GLU A 72 -20.07 -17.74 -16.66
N ASP A 73 -20.14 -16.94 -17.74
CA ASP A 73 -19.95 -17.41 -19.13
C ASP A 73 -18.46 -17.73 -19.44
N GLU A 74 -17.50 -17.22 -18.64
CA GLU A 74 -16.05 -17.45 -18.77
C GLU A 74 -15.50 -18.64 -17.92
N LEU A 75 -16.35 -19.29 -17.12
CA LEU A 75 -16.02 -20.46 -16.29
C LEU A 75 -16.42 -21.79 -16.95
#